data_AF-W4VL88-F1
#
_entry.id   AF-W4VL88-F1
#
_cell.length_a   1.000
_cell.length_b   1.000
_cell.length_c   1.000
_cell.angle_alpha   90.00
_cell.angle_beta   90.00
_cell.angle_gamma   90.00
#
_symmetry.space_group_name_H-M   'P 1'
#
loop_
_entity.id
_entity.type
_entity.pdbx_description
1 polymer ?
#
loop_
_entity_poly.entity_id
_entity_poly.type
_entity_poly.pdbx_seq_one_letter_code
_entity_poly.pdbx_strand_id
1 'polypeptide(L)'
;MNSDQYQAQNHSINKNETAIKETEGEFIASLKQEVTIAAVGDLLIHSTVYNDAWNGERYNFIPMLEPISQYLKSPTITMANQETIMGGEKKLVYPLSSI
;
A
#
# COMPACT_ATOMS: atom_id res chain seq x y z
N MET A 1 -42.28 6.24 57.93
CA MET A 1 -41.88 6.14 56.52
C MET A 1 -41.55 7.56 56.06
N ASN A 2 -40.27 7.93 56.11
CA ASN A 2 -39.79 9.23 55.62
C ASN A 2 -39.39 9.05 54.16
N SER A 3 -39.99 9.86 53.29
CA SER A 3 -39.63 9.96 51.88
C SER A 3 -38.49 10.96 51.74
N ASP A 4 -37.26 10.46 51.62
CA ASP A 4 -36.11 11.28 51.29
C ASP A 4 -36.27 11.86 49.88
N GLN A 5 -36.31 13.19 49.79
CA GLN A 5 -36.28 13.92 48.54
C GLN A 5 -34.86 13.88 47.96
N TYR A 6 -34.71 13.19 46.83
CA TYR A 6 -33.50 13.27 46.01
C TYR A 6 -33.45 14.64 45.32
N GLN A 7 -32.44 15.46 45.63
CA GLN A 7 -32.09 16.61 44.81
C GLN A 7 -31.09 16.19 43.73
N ALA A 8 -31.49 16.30 42.47
CA ALA A 8 -30.58 16.14 41.34
C ALA A 8 -29.71 17.40 41.21
N GLN A 9 -28.40 17.26 41.36
CA GLN A 9 -27.44 18.31 41.04
C GLN A 9 -27.44 18.53 39.53
N ASN A 10 -27.86 19.72 39.09
CA ASN A 10 -27.76 20.14 37.69
C ASN A 10 -26.28 20.25 37.29
N HIS A 11 -25.77 19.24 36.58
CA HIS A 11 -24.45 19.31 35.97
C HIS A 11 -24.54 20.28 34.78
N SER A 12 -24.05 21.50 34.98
CA SER A 12 -23.95 22.50 33.94
C SER A 12 -22.99 22.00 32.86
N ILE A 13 -23.54 21.57 31.72
CA ILE A 13 -22.74 21.24 30.54
C ILE A 13 -22.01 22.53 30.14
N ASN A 14 -20.69 22.52 30.24
CA ASN A 14 -19.83 23.64 29.87
C ASN A 14 -19.98 23.90 28.36
N LYS A 15 -20.60 25.03 27.99
CA LYS A 15 -20.76 25.52 26.61
C LYS A 15 -19.47 25.52 25.77
N ASN A 16 -18.32 25.57 26.43
CA ASN A 16 -17.01 25.60 25.78
C ASN A 16 -16.60 24.24 25.17
N GLU A 17 -17.07 23.11 25.69
CA GLU A 17 -16.78 21.79 25.08
C GLU A 17 -17.56 21.57 23.78
N THR A 18 -18.78 22.12 23.69
CA THR A 18 -19.63 21.97 22.50
C THR A 18 -19.06 22.75 21.32
N ALA A 19 -18.59 23.99 21.55
CA ALA A 19 -18.02 24.84 20.50
C ALA A 19 -16.72 24.27 19.92
N ILE A 20 -15.84 23.69 20.76
CA ILE A 20 -14.57 23.09 20.33
C ILE A 20 -14.81 21.81 19.50
N LYS A 21 -15.77 20.97 19.90
CA LYS A 21 -16.13 19.75 19.16
C LYS A 21 -16.74 20.05 17.79
N GLU A 22 -17.50 21.13 17.67
CA GLU A 22 -18.07 21.57 16.39
C GLU A 22 -17.00 22.10 15.44
N THR A 23 -16.02 22.89 15.94
CA THR A 23 -14.93 23.42 15.10
C THR A 23 -13.97 22.34 14.63
N GLU A 24 -13.66 21.37 15.48
CA GLU A 24 -12.79 20.23 15.12
C GLU A 24 -13.51 19.28 14.15
N GLY A 25 -14.82 19.04 14.33
CA GLY A 25 -15.64 18.26 13.42
C GLY A 25 -15.74 18.87 12.02
N GLU A 26 -15.94 20.19 11.91
CA GLU A 26 -15.94 20.90 10.62
C GLU A 26 -14.55 20.90 9.97
N PHE A 27 -13.47 21.04 10.74
CA PHE A 27 -12.11 20.97 10.23
C PHE A 27 -11.81 19.58 9.66
N ILE A 28 -12.09 18.50 10.40
CA ILE A 28 -11.90 17.12 9.94
C ILE A 28 -12.81 16.82 8.72
N ALA A 29 -14.04 17.31 8.71
CA ALA A 29 -14.94 17.16 7.56
C ALA A 29 -14.46 17.92 6.31
N SER A 30 -13.69 19.01 6.50
CA SER A 30 -13.07 19.76 5.41
C SER A 30 -11.78 19.11 4.87
N LEU A 31 -11.15 18.21 5.65
CA LEU A 31 -9.96 17.48 5.20
C LEU A 31 -10.35 16.49 4.11
N LYS A 32 -9.98 16.81 2.87
CA LYS A 32 -10.03 15.84 1.78
C LYS A 32 -8.75 15.01 1.79
N GLN A 33 -8.90 13.75 2.16
CA GLN A 33 -7.84 12.75 2.05
C GLN A 33 -8.17 11.80 0.93
N GLU A 34 -7.24 11.65 -0.01
CA GLU A 34 -7.35 10.73 -1.14
C GLU A 34 -6.14 9.79 -1.10
N VAL A 35 -6.39 8.51 -1.33
CA VAL A 35 -5.35 7.50 -1.53
C VAL A 35 -5.58 6.88 -2.89
N THR A 36 -4.56 6.93 -3.74
CA THR A 36 -4.59 6.33 -5.07
C THR A 36 -3.75 5.06 -5.08
N ILE A 37 -4.31 3.99 -5.63
CA ILE A 37 -3.68 2.66 -5.68
C ILE A 37 -3.58 2.22 -7.13
N ALA A 38 -2.37 1.87 -7.59
CA ALA A 38 -2.19 1.08 -8.80
C ALA A 38 -1.87 -0.37 -8.47
N ALA A 39 -2.50 -1.28 -9.20
CA ALA A 39 -2.19 -2.70 -9.18
C ALA A 39 -1.76 -3.13 -10.58
N VAL A 40 -0.57 -3.70 -10.68
CA VAL A 40 -0.10 -4.41 -11.86
C VAL A 40 -0.41 -5.89 -11.65
N GLY A 41 -0.71 -6.59 -12.74
CA GLY A 41 -0.83 -8.05 -12.72
C GLY A 41 0.52 -8.73 -12.48
N ASP A 42 0.72 -9.88 -13.09
CA ASP A 42 1.87 -10.74 -12.82
C ASP A 42 3.18 -10.13 -13.32
N LEU A 43 4.14 -10.02 -12.42
CA LEU A 43 5.53 -9.73 -12.73
C LEU A 43 6.22 -11.05 -13.13
N LEU A 44 6.03 -11.43 -14.39
CA LEU A 44 6.56 -12.67 -14.94
C LEU A 44 8.05 -12.53 -15.26
N ILE A 45 8.91 -12.97 -14.36
CA ILE A 45 10.36 -13.00 -14.60
C ILE A 45 10.77 -14.40 -15.09
N HIS A 46 10.94 -14.54 -16.41
CA HIS A 46 11.45 -15.77 -17.06
C HIS A 46 12.78 -15.51 -17.78
N SER A 47 13.39 -16.56 -18.35
CA SER A 47 14.75 -16.53 -18.94
C SER A 47 15.02 -15.34 -19.86
N THR A 48 14.10 -14.99 -20.76
CA THR A 48 14.26 -13.83 -21.65
C THR A 48 14.34 -12.52 -20.88
N VAL A 49 13.48 -12.34 -19.88
CA VAL A 49 13.46 -11.14 -19.01
C VAL A 49 14.72 -11.09 -18.13
N TYR A 50 15.17 -12.24 -17.61
CA TYR A 50 16.43 -12.31 -16.88
C TYR A 50 17.64 -11.95 -17.75
N ASN A 51 17.71 -12.49 -18.96
CA ASN A 51 18.83 -12.27 -19.86
C ASN A 51 18.91 -10.81 -20.31
N ASP A 52 17.76 -10.19 -20.63
CA ASP A 52 17.71 -8.78 -21.05
C ASP A 52 18.02 -7.82 -19.87
N ALA A 53 17.71 -8.22 -18.64
CA ALA A 53 18.07 -7.45 -17.45
C ALA A 53 19.57 -7.49 -17.12
N TRP A 54 20.35 -8.44 -17.65
CA TRP A 54 21.78 -8.55 -17.35
C TRP A 54 22.60 -7.49 -18.09
N ASN A 55 23.23 -6.58 -17.34
CA ASN A 55 24.05 -5.52 -17.93
C ASN A 55 25.55 -5.86 -18.03
N GLY A 56 25.95 -7.09 -17.74
CA GLY A 56 27.36 -7.51 -17.66
C GLY A 56 27.91 -7.61 -16.23
N GLU A 57 27.24 -7.00 -15.24
CA GLU A 57 27.67 -6.98 -13.83
C GLU A 57 26.54 -7.38 -12.87
N ARG A 58 25.33 -6.86 -13.11
CA ARG A 58 24.15 -7.11 -12.28
C ARG A 58 22.87 -7.14 -13.13
N TYR A 59 21.82 -7.69 -12.55
CA TYR A 59 20.49 -7.59 -13.13
C TYR A 59 19.88 -6.21 -12.86
N ASN A 60 19.38 -5.55 -13.91
CA ASN A 60 18.69 -4.26 -13.88
C ASN A 60 17.40 -4.34 -14.69
N PHE A 61 16.27 -4.51 -14.00
CA PHE A 61 14.93 -4.60 -14.62
C PHE A 61 14.26 -3.24 -14.82
N ILE A 62 14.83 -2.15 -14.29
CA ILE A 62 14.23 -0.81 -14.35
C ILE A 62 13.96 -0.34 -15.79
N PRO A 63 14.86 -0.54 -16.77
CA PRO A 63 14.61 -0.10 -18.15
C PRO A 63 13.33 -0.67 -18.77
N MET A 64 12.93 -1.88 -18.37
CA MET A 64 11.72 -2.55 -18.88
C MET A 64 10.44 -1.86 -18.40
N LEU A 65 10.49 -1.17 -17.26
CA LEU A 65 9.35 -0.47 -16.67
C LEU A 65 9.28 1.01 -17.08
N GLU A 66 10.34 1.54 -17.71
CA GLU A 66 10.44 2.95 -18.08
C GLU A 66 9.25 3.45 -18.92
N PRO A 67 8.75 2.70 -19.93
CA PRO A 67 7.61 3.14 -20.75
C PRO A 67 6.31 3.34 -19.95
N ILE A 68 6.15 2.65 -18.82
CA ILE A 68 4.96 2.70 -17.97
C ILE A 68 5.19 3.40 -16.64
N SER A 69 6.40 3.92 -16.41
CA SER A 69 6.84 4.44 -15.11
C SER A 69 5.95 5.55 -14.56
N GLN A 70 5.35 6.38 -15.41
CA GLN A 70 4.39 7.42 -15.03
C GLN A 70 3.18 6.86 -14.26
N TYR A 71 2.67 5.69 -14.68
CA TYR A 71 1.51 5.05 -14.06
C TYR A 71 1.88 4.33 -12.76
N LEU A 72 3.13 3.92 -12.63
CA LEU A 72 3.64 3.24 -11.43
C LEU A 72 4.07 4.22 -10.33
N LYS A 73 4.47 5.44 -10.70
CA LYS A 73 4.99 6.46 -9.76
C LYS A 73 3.93 7.48 -9.32
N SER A 74 2.89 7.69 -10.12
CA SER A 74 1.82 8.66 -9.81
C SER A 74 0.96 8.28 -8.59
N PRO A 75 0.60 7.01 -8.35
CA PRO A 75 -0.25 6.63 -7.23
C PRO A 75 0.47 6.71 -5.87
N THR A 76 -0.31 6.84 -4.79
CA THR A 76 0.21 6.76 -3.41
C THR A 76 0.85 5.39 -3.13
N ILE A 77 0.23 4.32 -3.62
CA ILE A 77 0.70 2.94 -3.46
C ILE A 77 0.62 2.24 -4.81
N THR A 78 1.71 1.59 -5.22
CA THR A 78 1.73 0.71 -6.39
C THR A 78 2.11 -0.69 -5.94
N MET A 79 1.32 -1.68 -6.33
CA MET A 79 1.53 -3.10 -6.06
C MET A 79 1.57 -3.90 -7.35
N ALA A 80 2.27 -5.03 -7.34
CA ALA A 80 2.32 -5.99 -8.43
C ALA A 80 2.25 -7.41 -7.86
N ASN A 81 1.64 -8.34 -8.59
CA ASN A 81 1.71 -9.74 -8.20
C ASN A 81 3.08 -10.31 -8.61
N GLN A 82 3.92 -10.73 -7.66
CA GLN A 82 5.14 -11.45 -8.00
C GLN A 82 4.83 -12.95 -7.95
N GLU A 83 4.58 -13.53 -9.12
CA GLU A 83 4.52 -14.98 -9.24
C GLU A 83 5.93 -15.48 -9.57
N THR A 84 6.66 -15.98 -8.57
CA THR A 84 7.95 -16.64 -8.82
C THR A 84 8.14 -17.80 -7.87
N ILE A 85 8.49 -18.97 -8.43
CA ILE A 85 9.21 -19.99 -7.67
C ILE A 85 10.60 -19.41 -7.45
N MET A 86 10.90 -18.93 -6.23
CA MET A 86 12.25 -18.58 -5.81
C MET A 86 13.14 -19.79 -6.15
N GLY A 87 13.89 -19.69 -7.25
CA GLY A 87 14.82 -20.71 -7.70
C GLY A 87 16.00 -20.77 -6.76
N GLY A 88 15.77 -21.31 -5.56
CA GLY A 88 16.81 -21.77 -4.68
C GLY A 88 17.76 -22.66 -5.47
N GLU A 89 19.04 -22.48 -5.21
CA GLU A 89 20.14 -23.08 -5.94
C GLU A 89 19.89 -24.53 -6.35
N LYS A 90 20.31 -24.84 -7.59
CA LYS A 90 20.57 -26.17 -8.15
C LYS A 90 19.38 -26.92 -8.77
N LYS A 91 19.22 -26.67 -10.07
CA LYS A 91 19.14 -27.78 -11.04
C LYS A 91 19.90 -27.43 -12.33
N LEU A 92 21.23 -27.40 -12.23
CA LEU A 92 22.08 -27.81 -13.35
C LEU A 92 21.80 -29.30 -13.58
N VAL A 93 20.78 -29.61 -14.37
CA VAL A 93 20.65 -30.92 -15.03
C VAL A 93 20.55 -30.64 -16.52
N TYR A 94 21.70 -30.28 -17.09
CA TYR A 94 22.07 -30.91 -18.35
C TYR A 94 22.71 -32.24 -17.94
N PRO A 95 22.14 -33.37 -18.36
CA PRO A 95 22.60 -33.88 -19.65
C PRO A 95 21.46 -34.51 -20.45
N LEU A 96 21.52 -34.40 -21.78
CA LEU A 96 21.54 -35.60 -22.62
C LEU A 96 22.21 -35.17 -23.93
N SER A 97 23.38 -35.76 -24.14
CA SER A 97 23.98 -36.02 -25.44
C SER A 97 22.92 -36.19 -26.53
N SER A 98 22.74 -35.16 -27.35
CA SER A 98 22.05 -35.21 -28.63
C SER A 98 22.47 -33.99 -29.46
N ILE A 99 23.78 -33.80 -29.63
CA ILE A 99 24.45 -33.37 -30.86
C ILE A 99 25.88 -33.92 -30.81
#